data_AF-A0A7C9NPY5-F1
#
_entry.id   AF-A0A7C9NPY5-F1
#
_cell.length_a   1.000
_cell.length_b   1.000
_cell.length_c   1.000
_cell.angle_alpha   90.00
_cell.angle_beta   90.00
_cell.angle_gamma   90.00
#
_symmetry.space_group_name_H-M   'P 1'
#
loop_
_entity.id
_entity.type
_entity.pdbx_description
1 polymer ?
#
loop_
_entity_poly.entity_id
_entity_poly.type
_entity_poly.pdbx_seq_one_letter_code
_entity_poly.pdbx_strand_id
1 'polypeptide(L)'
;MPATPSPFDLSNESGYRVWREAKLAAYPRSVDELVVTLNDPRHVHADEMAALAVCCDRSNMAIYHAPDHPPADKSFPHQLAAQLGLVRLEGNYLSDADGLSSITPASEAGNSRGEFIPYTNKPINWHTDGYYNALDRSILGMTLHCAQDAESGGSNALLDHEIAYLQLRDINPDYIAALMQPDAMIIPARMDEDNIARPEQSGPVFAVDPEHGFLTMRYTARTRSIVWKADAITQAAVKTLADILASSEYVLNAHLRPGMGLLCNNVLHTRSAFTDSTAHRRLLYRGRYYDRLRFDLGHL
;
A
#
# COMPACT_ATOMS: atom_id res chain seq x y z
N MET A 1 10.17 5.85 -31.22
CA MET A 1 11.30 6.10 -30.29
C MET A 1 11.58 4.77 -29.60
N PRO A 2 12.82 4.27 -29.52
CA PRO A 2 13.09 3.15 -28.63
C PRO A 2 12.66 3.58 -27.22
N ALA A 3 11.90 2.74 -26.52
CA ALA A 3 11.52 3.01 -25.15
C ALA A 3 12.81 3.26 -24.36
N THR A 4 12.85 4.36 -23.59
CA THR A 4 13.96 4.61 -22.66
C THR A 4 14.10 3.36 -21.79
N PRO A 5 15.28 2.73 -21.74
CA PRO A 5 15.41 1.44 -21.05
C PRO A 5 15.06 1.64 -19.57
N SER A 6 14.08 0.86 -19.10
CA SER A 6 13.52 0.98 -17.74
C SER A 6 14.59 0.67 -16.69
N PRO A 7 14.62 1.37 -15.53
CA PRO A 7 15.52 1.01 -14.43
C PRO A 7 15.18 -0.35 -13.84
N PHE A 8 14.00 -0.91 -14.11
CA PHE A 8 13.56 -2.21 -13.63
C PHE A 8 13.99 -3.37 -14.54
N ASP A 9 14.56 -3.09 -15.72
CA ASP A 9 15.25 -4.09 -16.54
C ASP A 9 16.58 -4.47 -15.89
N LEU A 10 16.73 -5.76 -15.56
CA LEU A 10 17.93 -6.29 -14.91
C LEU A 10 19.17 -6.25 -15.80
N SER A 11 19.01 -6.17 -17.13
CA SER A 11 20.13 -5.96 -18.05
C SER A 11 20.59 -4.49 -18.12
N ASN A 12 19.74 -3.55 -17.71
CA ASN A 12 20.01 -2.13 -17.74
C ASN A 12 20.65 -1.63 -16.44
N GLU A 13 21.89 -2.06 -16.19
CA GLU A 13 22.60 -1.66 -14.97
C GLU A 13 22.86 -0.15 -14.89
N SER A 14 23.18 0.49 -16.02
CA SER A 14 23.44 1.94 -16.06
C SER A 14 22.20 2.77 -15.70
N GLY A 15 21.03 2.43 -16.26
CA GLY A 15 19.78 3.11 -15.94
C GLY A 15 19.35 2.87 -14.49
N TYR A 16 19.56 1.65 -13.97
CA TYR A 16 19.33 1.35 -12.56
C TYR A 16 20.18 2.24 -11.65
N ARG A 17 21.49 2.40 -11.92
CA ARG A 17 22.38 3.21 -11.06
C ARG A 17 21.98 4.68 -11.02
N VAL A 18 21.64 5.27 -12.17
CA VAL A 18 21.17 6.67 -12.25
C VAL A 18 19.84 6.85 -11.52
N TRP A 19 18.87 5.96 -11.76
CA TRP A 19 17.59 6.00 -11.07
C TRP A 19 17.74 5.82 -9.57
N ARG A 20 18.56 4.84 -9.13
CA ARG A 20 18.87 4.57 -7.73
C ARG A 20 19.40 5.81 -7.01
N GLU A 21 20.41 6.46 -7.59
CA GLU A 21 21.02 7.66 -7.00
C GLU A 21 19.99 8.77 -6.84
N ALA A 22 19.21 9.06 -7.90
CA ALA A 22 18.16 10.06 -7.87
C ALA A 22 17.06 9.74 -6.84
N LYS A 23 16.60 8.47 -6.80
CA LYS A 23 15.56 8.02 -5.87
C LYS A 23 16.01 8.15 -4.42
N LEU A 24 17.21 7.67 -4.08
CA LEU A 24 17.74 7.76 -2.71
C LEU A 24 18.03 9.20 -2.29
N ALA A 25 18.53 10.05 -3.20
CA ALA A 25 18.78 11.46 -2.90
C ALA A 25 17.48 12.24 -2.62
N ALA A 26 16.39 11.86 -3.27
CA ALA A 26 15.10 12.52 -3.12
C ALA A 26 14.22 11.91 -2.01
N TYR A 27 14.51 10.70 -1.53
CA TYR A 27 13.64 9.98 -0.59
C TYR A 27 13.49 10.74 0.75
N PRO A 28 12.28 10.84 1.32
CA PRO A 28 12.04 11.54 2.58
C PRO A 28 12.77 10.88 3.76
N ARG A 29 13.25 11.68 4.71
CA ARG A 29 13.90 11.21 5.94
C ARG A 29 12.93 11.07 7.11
N SER A 30 11.78 11.74 7.05
CA SER A 30 10.69 11.59 8.00
C SER A 30 9.33 11.65 7.30
N VAL A 31 8.30 11.16 8.00
CA VAL A 31 6.93 11.23 7.50
C VAL A 31 6.42 12.68 7.35
N ASP A 32 6.96 13.61 8.14
CA ASP A 32 6.54 15.02 8.11
C ASP A 32 6.84 15.70 6.77
N GLU A 33 7.86 15.21 6.04
CA GLU A 33 8.17 15.67 4.68
C GLU A 33 7.14 15.24 3.63
N LEU A 34 6.20 14.36 4.00
CA LEU A 34 5.13 13.86 3.13
C LEU A 34 3.75 14.40 3.52
N VAL A 35 3.66 15.27 4.53
CA VAL A 35 2.39 15.83 4.98
C VAL A 35 2.03 17.08 4.17
N VAL A 36 0.91 17.03 3.46
CA VAL A 36 0.33 18.16 2.71
C VAL A 36 -0.97 18.58 3.39
N THR A 37 -1.07 19.84 3.78
CA THR A 37 -2.33 20.37 4.32
C THR A 37 -3.28 20.69 3.16
N LEU A 38 -4.52 20.22 3.24
CA LEU A 38 -5.58 20.51 2.28
C LEU A 38 -6.61 21.42 2.92
N ASN A 39 -6.86 22.58 2.31
CA ASN A 39 -7.85 23.54 2.80
C ASN A 39 -9.28 23.01 2.62
N ASP A 40 -9.59 22.49 1.43
CA ASP A 40 -10.83 21.78 1.16
C ASP A 40 -10.53 20.47 0.40
N PRO A 41 -10.55 19.30 1.06
CA PRO A 41 -10.25 18.04 0.40
C PRO A 41 -11.28 17.63 -0.67
N ARG A 42 -12.42 18.34 -0.77
CA ARG A 42 -13.40 18.16 -1.85
C ARG A 42 -13.03 18.94 -3.12
N HIS A 43 -12.16 19.94 -3.01
CA HIS A 43 -11.68 20.78 -4.10
C HIS A 43 -10.19 21.08 -3.92
N VAL A 44 -9.35 20.10 -4.25
CA VAL A 44 -7.90 20.22 -4.09
C VAL A 44 -7.38 21.32 -5.01
N HIS A 45 -6.70 22.31 -4.44
CA HIS A 45 -6.12 23.41 -5.20
C HIS A 45 -4.90 22.94 -6.02
N ALA A 46 -4.54 23.67 -7.07
CA ALA A 46 -3.46 23.28 -7.97
C ALA A 46 -2.08 23.17 -7.27
N ASP A 47 -1.81 24.04 -6.29
CA ASP A 47 -0.60 24.00 -5.47
C ASP A 47 -0.60 22.82 -4.49
N GLU A 48 -1.75 22.52 -3.88
CA GLU A 48 -1.94 21.32 -3.05
C GLU A 48 -1.77 20.03 -3.86
N MET A 49 -2.33 19.98 -5.07
CA MET A 49 -2.17 18.86 -6.00
C MET A 49 -0.71 18.67 -6.41
N ALA A 50 -0.01 19.76 -6.71
CA ALA A 50 1.43 19.71 -7.03
C ALA A 50 2.26 19.24 -5.83
N ALA A 51 1.93 19.67 -4.60
CA ALA A 51 2.61 19.21 -3.39
C ALA A 51 2.40 17.70 -3.14
N LEU A 52 1.17 17.20 -3.34
CA LEU A 52 0.87 15.76 -3.27
C LEU A 52 1.65 14.98 -4.34
N ALA A 53 1.73 15.50 -5.58
CA ALA A 53 2.49 14.90 -6.67
C ALA A 53 3.97 14.77 -6.32
N VAL A 54 4.59 15.84 -5.79
CA VAL A 54 6.00 15.84 -5.36
C VAL A 54 6.25 14.78 -4.27
N CYS A 55 5.34 14.64 -3.30
CA CYS A 55 5.45 13.61 -2.27
C CYS A 55 5.39 12.19 -2.89
N CYS A 56 4.43 11.98 -3.79
CA CYS A 56 4.21 10.70 -4.45
C CYS A 56 5.37 10.31 -5.37
N ASP A 57 5.96 11.26 -6.12
CA ASP A 57 7.12 10.99 -6.99
C ASP A 57 8.34 10.53 -6.16
N ARG A 58 8.55 11.15 -4.99
CA ARG A 58 9.67 10.82 -4.10
C ARG A 58 9.54 9.45 -3.43
N SER A 59 8.32 9.00 -3.13
CA SER A 59 8.10 7.92 -2.15
C SER A 59 6.92 6.97 -2.44
N ASN A 60 6.26 7.12 -3.60
CA ASN A 60 5.01 6.43 -3.94
C ASN A 60 3.84 6.69 -2.98
N MET A 61 3.95 7.68 -2.09
CA MET A 61 2.94 8.01 -1.11
C MET A 61 2.93 9.49 -0.73
N ALA A 62 1.80 9.94 -0.17
CA ALA A 62 1.62 11.24 0.45
C ALA A 62 0.66 11.09 1.64
N ILE A 63 0.77 11.97 2.62
CA ILE A 63 -0.20 12.08 3.71
C ILE A 63 -0.87 13.43 3.59
N TYR A 64 -2.19 13.47 3.52
CA TYR A 64 -2.89 14.74 3.65
C TYR A 64 -3.30 15.01 5.10
N HIS A 65 -3.50 16.28 5.40
CA HIS A 65 -4.11 16.75 6.64
C HIS A 65 -5.19 17.80 6.31
N ALA A 66 -6.45 17.51 6.66
CA ALA A 66 -7.59 18.40 6.44
C ALA A 66 -8.17 18.83 7.82
N PRO A 67 -7.55 19.81 8.50
CA PRO A 67 -7.88 20.15 9.89
C PRO A 67 -9.30 20.71 10.05
N ASP A 68 -9.79 21.43 9.04
CA ASP A 68 -11.07 22.14 9.10
C ASP A 68 -12.25 21.30 8.60
N HIS A 69 -12.02 20.03 8.27
CA HIS A 69 -13.04 19.14 7.72
C HIS A 69 -13.44 18.05 8.74
N PRO A 70 -14.75 17.78 8.98
CA PRO A 70 -15.17 16.73 9.90
C PRO A 70 -14.60 15.35 9.53
N PRO A 71 -13.72 14.76 10.36
CA PRO A 71 -13.07 13.49 10.03
C PRO A 71 -14.04 12.31 9.85
N ALA A 72 -15.20 12.37 10.49
CA ALA A 72 -16.23 11.34 10.35
C ALA A 72 -16.98 11.39 9.01
N ASP A 73 -16.80 12.44 8.19
CA ASP A 73 -17.45 12.53 6.88
C ASP A 73 -16.82 11.54 5.89
N LYS A 74 -17.48 10.40 5.68
CA LYS A 74 -17.03 9.36 4.76
C LYS A 74 -17.16 9.74 3.27
N SER A 75 -17.82 10.84 2.94
CA SER A 75 -18.03 11.25 1.54
C SER A 75 -16.79 11.86 0.90
N PHE A 76 -15.98 12.60 1.66
CA PHE A 76 -14.84 13.31 1.08
C PHE A 76 -13.68 12.40 0.67
N PRO A 77 -13.34 11.29 1.37
CA PRO A 77 -12.26 10.40 0.91
C PRO A 77 -12.54 9.84 -0.49
N HIS A 78 -13.81 9.62 -0.84
CA HIS A 78 -14.20 9.28 -2.21
C HIS A 78 -13.93 10.40 -3.21
N GLN A 79 -14.31 11.63 -2.87
CA GLN A 79 -14.15 12.80 -3.75
C GLN A 79 -12.68 13.15 -3.95
N LEU A 80 -11.89 13.08 -2.87
CA LEU A 80 -10.43 13.25 -2.92
C LEU A 80 -9.78 12.17 -3.79
N ALA A 81 -10.16 10.90 -3.59
CA ALA A 81 -9.64 9.80 -4.40
C ALA A 81 -9.92 10.01 -5.91
N ALA A 82 -11.14 10.42 -6.27
CA ALA A 82 -11.52 10.67 -7.66
C ALA A 82 -10.71 11.81 -8.32
N GLN A 83 -10.44 12.90 -7.58
CA GLN A 83 -9.57 13.99 -8.05
C GLN A 83 -8.13 13.54 -8.31
N LEU A 84 -7.70 12.45 -7.68
CA LEU A 84 -6.38 11.83 -7.82
C LEU A 84 -6.39 10.64 -8.79
N GLY A 85 -7.45 10.49 -9.60
CA GLY A 85 -7.59 9.44 -10.60
C GLY A 85 -7.96 8.06 -10.05
N LEU A 86 -8.27 7.94 -8.76
CA LEU A 86 -8.67 6.69 -8.13
C LEU A 86 -10.19 6.52 -8.19
N VAL A 87 -10.69 5.85 -9.22
CA VAL A 87 -12.13 5.75 -9.54
C VAL A 87 -12.64 4.32 -9.48
N ARG A 88 -11.86 3.35 -9.98
CA ARG A 88 -12.18 1.92 -10.02
C ARG A 88 -11.90 1.29 -8.66
N LEU A 89 -12.80 1.54 -7.71
CA LEU A 89 -12.77 1.03 -6.35
C LEU A 89 -13.17 -0.45 -6.29
N GLU A 90 -12.45 -1.22 -5.49
CA GLU A 90 -12.76 -2.61 -5.25
C GLU A 90 -13.89 -2.78 -4.21
N GLY A 91 -15.08 -3.14 -4.71
CA GLY A 91 -16.20 -3.64 -3.89
C GLY A 91 -15.95 -5.05 -3.38
N ASN A 92 -15.06 -5.19 -2.40
CA ASN A 92 -14.80 -6.47 -1.75
C ASN A 92 -15.91 -6.83 -0.76
N TYR A 93 -16.02 -8.10 -0.37
CA TYR A 93 -17.10 -8.57 0.54
C TYR A 93 -17.16 -7.83 1.90
N LEU A 94 -16.08 -7.15 2.31
CA LEU A 94 -16.02 -6.40 3.58
C LEU A 94 -16.07 -4.87 3.37
N SER A 95 -16.34 -4.39 2.15
CA SER A 95 -16.64 -2.97 1.91
C SER A 95 -18.04 -2.63 2.41
N ASP A 96 -18.25 -1.36 2.72
CA ASP A 96 -19.60 -0.85 2.98
C ASP A 96 -20.31 -0.56 1.63
N ALA A 97 -21.56 -0.09 1.67
CA ALA A 97 -22.38 0.13 0.47
C ALA A 97 -21.79 1.16 -0.51
N ASP A 98 -20.93 2.05 -0.03
CA ASP A 98 -20.19 3.04 -0.82
C ASP A 98 -18.90 2.46 -1.45
N GLY A 99 -18.51 1.23 -1.09
CA GLY A 99 -17.29 0.56 -1.55
C GLY A 99 -16.05 0.82 -0.69
N LEU A 100 -16.08 1.81 0.21
CA LEU A 100 -15.02 1.98 1.22
C LEU A 100 -15.24 1.03 2.39
N SER A 101 -14.16 0.48 2.93
CA SER A 101 -14.23 -0.34 4.15
C SER A 101 -14.08 0.54 5.40
N SER A 102 -15.05 0.49 6.31
CA SER A 102 -14.88 1.02 7.67
C SER A 102 -14.06 0.06 8.54
N ILE A 103 -12.80 0.42 8.78
CA ILE A 103 -11.85 -0.36 9.57
C ILE A 103 -11.92 0.08 11.04
N THR A 104 -12.78 -0.62 11.78
CA THR A 104 -12.96 -0.51 13.24
C THR A 104 -12.96 -1.91 13.84
N PRO A 105 -12.48 -2.12 15.09
CA PRO A 105 -12.68 -3.37 15.80
C PRO A 105 -14.16 -3.77 15.85
N ALA A 106 -14.44 -5.02 15.53
CA ALA A 106 -15.78 -5.59 15.65
C ALA A 106 -16.20 -5.56 17.14
N SER A 107 -17.35 -4.95 17.44
CA SER A 107 -17.88 -4.83 18.81
C SER A 107 -18.78 -5.98 19.24
N GLU A 108 -19.20 -6.85 18.32
CA GLU A 108 -20.20 -7.89 18.58
C GLU A 108 -19.68 -9.30 18.26
N ALA A 109 -19.91 -10.23 19.19
CA ALA A 109 -19.71 -11.66 18.94
C ALA A 109 -20.68 -12.12 17.85
N GLY A 110 -20.16 -12.67 16.75
CA GLY A 110 -20.95 -13.13 15.60
C GLY A 110 -20.83 -12.29 14.33
N ASN A 111 -20.15 -11.14 14.38
CA ASN A 111 -19.81 -10.40 13.16
C ASN A 111 -18.59 -11.03 12.46
N SER A 112 -18.78 -11.58 11.27
CA SER A 112 -17.72 -12.23 10.47
C SER A 112 -16.53 -11.32 10.16
N ARG A 113 -16.67 -9.99 10.24
CA ARG A 113 -15.53 -9.05 10.11
C ARG A 113 -14.46 -9.29 11.19
N GLY A 114 -14.86 -9.70 12.40
CA GLY A 114 -13.94 -9.94 13.53
C GLY A 114 -12.93 -11.07 13.33
N GLU A 115 -13.14 -11.93 12.33
CA GLU A 115 -12.20 -12.99 11.95
C GLU A 115 -11.00 -12.46 11.16
N PHE A 116 -11.12 -11.25 10.59
CA PHE A 116 -10.09 -10.62 9.78
C PHE A 116 -9.29 -9.63 10.61
N ILE A 117 -7.96 -9.80 10.66
CA ILE A 117 -7.03 -8.98 11.46
C ILE A 117 -7.26 -7.46 11.33
N PRO A 118 -7.57 -6.88 10.15
CA PRO A 118 -7.88 -5.44 10.04
C PRO A 118 -8.96 -4.95 11.00
N TYR A 119 -9.96 -5.77 11.33
CA TYR A 119 -11.09 -5.46 12.22
C TYR A 119 -10.88 -5.99 13.64
N THR A 120 -9.63 -6.16 14.04
CA THR A 120 -9.20 -6.48 15.42
C THR A 120 -8.17 -5.46 15.89
N ASN A 121 -7.85 -5.47 17.19
CA ASN A 121 -6.82 -4.63 17.79
C ASN A 121 -5.38 -5.21 17.70
N LYS A 122 -5.22 -6.38 17.07
CA LYS A 122 -3.93 -7.06 16.89
C LYS A 122 -3.06 -6.32 15.88
N PRO A 123 -1.72 -6.45 15.93
CA PRO A 123 -0.87 -5.87 14.90
C PRO A 123 -1.11 -6.53 13.54
N ILE A 124 -0.84 -5.78 12.46
CA ILE A 124 -0.79 -6.29 11.09
C ILE A 124 0.66 -6.18 10.62
N ASN A 125 1.24 -7.32 10.23
CA ASN A 125 2.60 -7.38 9.68
C ASN A 125 2.67 -6.78 8.27
N TRP A 126 3.88 -6.61 7.74
CA TRP A 126 4.13 -6.08 6.41
C TRP A 126 3.29 -6.73 5.32
N HIS A 127 2.63 -5.89 4.54
CA HIS A 127 1.85 -6.30 3.38
C HIS A 127 1.63 -5.12 2.43
N THR A 128 1.17 -5.46 1.23
CA THR A 128 0.48 -4.55 0.31
C THR A 128 -1.00 -4.93 0.32
N ASP A 129 -1.91 -4.05 -0.03
CA ASP A 129 -3.33 -4.39 -0.06
C ASP A 129 -3.69 -5.18 -1.32
N GLY A 130 -4.65 -6.10 -1.23
CA GLY A 130 -5.10 -6.90 -2.38
C GLY A 130 -4.16 -8.04 -2.79
N TYR A 131 -3.16 -8.42 -1.98
CA TYR A 131 -2.24 -9.53 -2.31
C TYR A 131 -2.94 -10.89 -2.56
N TYR A 132 -4.18 -11.06 -2.09
CA TYR A 132 -5.04 -12.21 -2.36
C TYR A 132 -5.75 -12.19 -3.71
N ASN A 133 -5.66 -11.10 -4.46
CA ASN A 133 -6.39 -10.94 -5.71
C ASN A 133 -5.72 -11.71 -6.85
N ALA A 134 -6.51 -11.98 -7.88
CA ALA A 134 -5.98 -12.37 -9.18
C ALA A 134 -5.18 -11.21 -9.80
N LEU A 135 -4.21 -11.53 -10.65
CA LEU A 135 -3.25 -10.57 -11.20
C LEU A 135 -3.92 -9.50 -12.09
N ASP A 136 -5.05 -9.82 -12.71
CA ASP A 136 -5.90 -8.90 -13.47
C ASP A 136 -6.76 -7.98 -12.57
N ARG A 137 -6.71 -8.18 -11.26
CA ARG A 137 -7.39 -7.39 -10.22
C ARG A 137 -6.38 -6.88 -9.17
N SER A 138 -5.17 -6.54 -9.62
CA SER A 138 -4.13 -5.94 -8.78
C SER A 138 -4.57 -4.58 -8.25
N ILE A 139 -4.44 -4.37 -6.94
CA ILE A 139 -4.65 -3.05 -6.34
C ILE A 139 -3.40 -2.20 -6.61
N LEU A 140 -3.58 -1.10 -7.33
CA LEU A 140 -2.50 -0.18 -7.71
C LEU A 140 -2.47 1.08 -6.84
N GLY A 141 -3.60 1.43 -6.24
CA GLY A 141 -3.78 2.59 -5.38
C GLY A 141 -4.51 2.22 -4.09
N MET A 142 -4.11 2.84 -2.99
CA MET A 142 -4.74 2.65 -1.69
C MET A 142 -4.86 3.98 -0.95
N THR A 143 -6.04 4.20 -0.36
CA THR A 143 -6.33 5.34 0.50
C THR A 143 -6.69 4.88 1.90
N LEU A 144 -6.29 5.65 2.90
CA LEU A 144 -6.62 5.39 4.29
C LEU A 144 -6.88 6.71 5.01
N HIS A 145 -8.14 7.01 5.31
CA HIS A 145 -8.54 8.20 6.06
C HIS A 145 -8.75 7.89 7.54
N CYS A 146 -8.24 8.72 8.44
CA CYS A 146 -8.49 8.64 9.86
C CYS A 146 -9.67 9.50 10.28
N ALA A 147 -10.80 8.84 10.57
CA ALA A 147 -11.97 9.46 11.16
C ALA A 147 -11.84 9.57 12.69
N GLN A 148 -11.28 8.53 13.32
CA GLN A 148 -11.00 8.48 14.75
C GLN A 148 -9.76 7.60 14.99
N ASP A 149 -8.79 8.10 15.73
CA ASP A 149 -7.66 7.31 16.19
C ASP A 149 -8.02 6.48 17.44
N ALA A 150 -7.16 5.51 17.76
CA ALA A 150 -7.27 4.75 19.00
C ALA A 150 -6.75 5.58 20.19
N GLU A 151 -7.10 5.20 21.42
CA GLU A 151 -6.53 5.80 22.64
C GLU A 151 -5.00 5.72 22.65
N SER A 152 -4.45 4.58 22.21
CA SER A 152 -3.00 4.41 22.09
C SER A 152 -2.64 3.36 21.03
N GLY A 153 -1.44 3.50 20.45
CA GLY A 153 -0.92 2.59 19.43
C GLY A 153 -1.55 2.80 18.05
N GLY A 154 -1.54 1.77 17.20
CA GLY A 154 -2.20 1.80 15.90
C GLY A 154 -1.46 2.57 14.80
N SER A 155 -0.22 2.97 15.06
CA SER A 155 0.70 3.60 14.10
C SER A 155 1.03 2.66 12.95
N ASN A 156 1.29 3.25 11.78
CA ASN A 156 1.74 2.56 10.59
C ASN A 156 3.26 2.68 10.44
N ALA A 157 3.93 1.59 10.09
CA ALA A 157 5.23 1.66 9.42
C ALA A 157 4.98 1.55 7.91
N LEU A 158 5.61 2.41 7.11
CA LEU A 158 5.42 2.54 5.68
C LEU A 158 6.77 2.38 4.97
N LEU A 159 6.80 1.70 3.82
CA LEU A 159 7.98 1.59 2.98
C LEU A 159 7.58 1.61 1.50
N ASP A 160 8.20 2.49 0.72
CA ASP A 160 8.07 2.48 -0.74
C ASP A 160 8.60 1.14 -1.28
N HIS A 161 7.77 0.44 -2.07
CA HIS A 161 8.14 -0.84 -2.67
C HIS A 161 9.32 -0.71 -3.64
N GLU A 162 9.54 0.47 -4.22
CA GLU A 162 10.73 0.74 -5.03
C GLU A 162 12.02 0.78 -4.20
N ILE A 163 11.96 1.23 -2.95
CA ILE A 163 13.11 1.14 -2.03
C ILE A 163 13.39 -0.29 -1.65
N ALA A 164 12.36 -1.09 -1.37
CA ALA A 164 12.52 -2.52 -1.11
C ALA A 164 13.15 -3.25 -2.32
N TYR A 165 12.70 -2.94 -3.53
CA TYR A 165 13.30 -3.44 -4.78
C TYR A 165 14.78 -3.04 -4.89
N LEU A 166 15.08 -1.76 -4.66
CA LEU A 166 16.43 -1.21 -4.77
C LEU A 166 17.38 -1.87 -3.77
N GLN A 167 17.00 -1.93 -2.49
CA GLN A 167 17.83 -2.56 -1.45
C GLN A 167 18.07 -4.05 -1.74
N LEU A 168 17.08 -4.75 -2.28
CA LEU A 168 17.23 -6.15 -2.65
C LEU A 168 18.12 -6.33 -3.90
N ARG A 169 17.95 -5.49 -4.92
CA ARG A 169 18.78 -5.49 -6.14
C ARG A 169 20.24 -5.17 -5.86
N ASP A 170 20.50 -4.24 -4.95
CA ASP A 170 21.85 -3.89 -4.49
C ASP A 170 22.58 -5.07 -3.84
N ILE A 171 21.84 -5.92 -3.13
CA ILE A 171 22.39 -7.14 -2.52
C ILE A 171 22.65 -8.19 -3.58
N ASN A 172 21.64 -8.52 -4.40
CA ASN A 172 21.78 -9.47 -5.49
C ASN A 172 20.67 -9.29 -6.54
N PRO A 173 20.96 -8.95 -7.81
CA PRO A 173 19.95 -8.83 -8.86
C PRO A 173 19.22 -10.15 -9.14
N ASP A 174 19.82 -11.31 -8.86
CA ASP A 174 19.15 -12.62 -9.02
C ASP A 174 17.97 -12.78 -8.04
N TYR A 175 17.98 -12.07 -6.90
CA TYR A 175 16.84 -12.06 -5.98
C TYR A 175 15.63 -11.37 -6.60
N ILE A 176 15.86 -10.29 -7.35
CA ILE A 176 14.81 -9.63 -8.11
C ILE A 176 14.30 -10.56 -9.22
N ALA A 177 15.20 -11.17 -9.98
CA ALA A 177 14.82 -12.11 -11.02
C ALA A 177 13.94 -13.25 -10.47
N ALA A 178 14.30 -13.82 -9.33
CA ALA A 178 13.52 -14.85 -8.64
C ALA A 178 12.15 -14.33 -8.17
N LEU A 179 12.09 -13.16 -7.55
CA LEU A 179 10.84 -12.56 -7.05
C LEU A 179 9.93 -12.01 -8.15
N MET A 180 10.42 -11.85 -9.38
CA MET A 180 9.63 -11.51 -10.57
C MET A 180 9.07 -12.73 -11.31
N GLN A 181 9.39 -13.97 -10.87
CA GLN A 181 8.84 -15.17 -11.48
C GLN A 181 7.33 -15.31 -11.20
N PRO A 182 6.53 -15.81 -12.16
CA PRO A 182 5.08 -15.94 -12.02
C PRO A 182 4.65 -16.92 -10.92
N ASP A 183 5.57 -17.76 -10.43
CA ASP A 183 5.35 -18.72 -9.34
C ASP A 183 6.17 -18.43 -8.08
N ALA A 184 6.71 -17.21 -7.93
CA ALA A 184 7.50 -16.82 -6.77
C ALA A 184 6.71 -16.94 -5.45
N MET A 185 5.46 -16.43 -5.43
CA MET A 185 4.58 -16.46 -4.26
C MET A 185 3.19 -17.01 -4.62
N ILE A 186 2.85 -18.14 -4.01
CA ILE A 186 1.56 -18.81 -4.15
C ILE A 186 0.75 -18.64 -2.87
N ILE A 187 -0.49 -18.20 -3.03
CA ILE A 187 -1.48 -18.22 -1.96
C ILE A 187 -2.44 -19.36 -2.22
N PRO A 188 -2.49 -20.40 -1.36
CA PRO A 188 -3.38 -21.54 -1.55
C PRO A 188 -4.85 -21.13 -1.67
N ALA A 189 -5.63 -22.00 -2.29
CA ALA A 189 -7.07 -21.85 -2.35
C ALA A 189 -7.67 -21.71 -0.93
N ARG A 190 -8.68 -20.85 -0.81
CA ARG A 190 -9.52 -20.80 0.40
C ARG A 190 -10.73 -21.69 0.14
N MET A 191 -10.95 -22.62 1.05
CA MET A 191 -12.13 -23.50 1.08
C MET A 191 -13.13 -22.95 2.09
N ASP A 192 -14.40 -22.90 1.72
CA ASP A 192 -15.54 -22.79 2.65
C ASP A 192 -16.23 -24.19 2.69
N GLU A 193 -17.28 -24.36 3.52
CA GLU A 193 -17.83 -25.68 3.92
C GLU A 193 -18.03 -26.69 2.77
N ASP A 194 -18.45 -26.23 1.59
CA ASP A 194 -18.70 -27.09 0.42
C ASP A 194 -18.06 -26.60 -0.90
N ASN A 195 -17.33 -25.47 -0.91
CA ASN A 195 -16.88 -24.82 -2.15
C ASN A 195 -15.53 -24.09 -2.04
N ILE A 196 -14.87 -23.87 -3.19
CA ILE A 196 -13.70 -23.00 -3.30
C ILE A 196 -14.17 -21.54 -3.22
N ALA A 197 -13.98 -20.90 -2.06
CA ALA A 197 -14.32 -19.50 -1.84
C ALA A 197 -13.36 -18.53 -2.55
N ARG A 198 -12.10 -18.96 -2.72
CA ARG A 198 -11.12 -18.28 -3.56
C ARG A 198 -10.17 -19.31 -4.15
N PRO A 199 -9.94 -19.34 -5.47
CA PRO A 199 -8.94 -20.22 -6.06
C PRO A 199 -7.53 -19.85 -5.60
N GLU A 200 -6.60 -20.78 -5.77
CA GLU A 200 -5.17 -20.53 -5.57
C GLU A 200 -4.71 -19.33 -6.42
N GLN A 201 -3.85 -18.49 -5.85
CA GLN A 201 -3.29 -17.31 -6.52
C GLN A 201 -1.77 -17.38 -6.53
N SER A 202 -1.21 -17.82 -7.66
CA SER A 202 0.21 -17.72 -7.97
C SER A 202 0.53 -16.36 -8.58
N GLY A 203 1.70 -15.81 -8.26
CA GLY A 203 2.15 -14.59 -8.90
C GLY A 203 3.54 -14.14 -8.46
N PRO A 204 4.11 -13.16 -9.17
CA PRO A 204 5.34 -12.52 -8.75
C PRO A 204 5.13 -11.65 -7.51
N VAL A 205 6.22 -11.37 -6.80
CA VAL A 205 6.25 -10.32 -5.76
C VAL A 205 6.47 -8.95 -6.39
N PHE A 206 7.33 -8.85 -7.40
CA PHE A 206 7.54 -7.61 -8.15
C PHE A 206 7.10 -7.79 -9.60
N ALA A 207 6.41 -6.80 -10.15
CA ALA A 207 6.07 -6.78 -11.57
C ALA A 207 6.18 -5.36 -12.12
N VAL A 208 6.64 -5.24 -13.36
CA VAL A 208 6.66 -3.97 -14.09
C VAL A 208 5.38 -3.89 -14.91
N ASP A 209 4.66 -2.79 -14.78
CA ASP A 209 3.49 -2.53 -15.61
C ASP A 209 3.89 -2.45 -17.08
N PRO A 210 3.29 -3.27 -17.97
CA PRO A 210 3.72 -3.35 -19.36
C PRO A 210 3.34 -2.12 -20.20
N GLU A 211 2.37 -1.32 -19.76
CA GLU A 211 1.87 -0.15 -20.49
C GLU A 211 2.61 1.13 -20.08
N HIS A 212 2.80 1.33 -18.78
CA HIS A 212 3.32 2.57 -18.20
C HIS A 212 4.71 2.41 -17.57
N GLY A 213 5.21 1.19 -17.39
CA GLY A 213 6.58 0.91 -16.95
C GLY A 213 6.87 1.13 -15.46
N PHE A 214 5.86 1.36 -14.62
CA PHE A 214 6.05 1.50 -13.18
C PHE A 214 6.19 0.14 -12.49
N LEU A 215 6.91 0.11 -11.36
CA LEU A 215 7.00 -1.08 -10.52
C LEU A 215 5.76 -1.22 -9.64
N THR A 216 5.31 -2.47 -9.48
CA THR A 216 4.27 -2.89 -8.55
C THR A 216 4.82 -3.95 -7.61
N MET A 217 4.20 -4.08 -6.44
CA MET A 217 4.54 -5.12 -5.48
C MET A 217 3.30 -5.83 -4.95
N ARG A 218 3.38 -7.15 -4.86
CA ARG A 218 2.41 -8.05 -4.26
C ARG A 218 3.09 -8.83 -3.14
N TYR A 219 2.79 -8.49 -1.90
CA TYR A 219 3.53 -9.04 -0.76
C TYR A 219 2.71 -9.18 0.51
N THR A 220 3.06 -10.19 1.31
CA THR A 220 2.62 -10.38 2.69
C THR A 220 3.69 -11.10 3.51
N ALA A 221 3.90 -10.67 4.75
CA ALA A 221 4.76 -11.34 5.72
C ALA A 221 4.03 -12.46 6.50
N ARG A 222 2.83 -12.85 6.06
CA ARG A 222 2.13 -13.99 6.65
C ARG A 222 2.89 -15.28 6.36
N THR A 223 3.09 -16.09 7.39
CA THR A 223 3.74 -17.42 7.28
C THR A 223 2.74 -18.55 7.10
N ARG A 224 1.46 -18.30 7.41
CA ARG A 224 0.37 -19.25 7.18
C ARG A 224 -0.29 -18.94 5.84
N SER A 225 -0.60 -19.99 5.10
CA SER A 225 -1.30 -19.88 3.81
C SER A 225 -0.52 -19.08 2.77
N ILE A 226 0.81 -19.15 2.80
CA ILE A 226 1.72 -18.65 1.77
C ILE A 226 2.73 -19.75 1.46
N VAL A 227 2.88 -20.07 0.18
CA VAL A 227 3.85 -21.03 -0.33
C VAL A 227 4.81 -20.27 -1.24
N TRP A 228 6.07 -20.24 -0.86
CA TRP A 228 7.14 -19.65 -1.65
C TRP A 228 7.75 -20.70 -2.56
N LYS A 229 8.20 -20.32 -3.76
CA LYS A 229 8.95 -21.21 -4.65
C LYS A 229 10.17 -21.78 -3.91
N ALA A 230 10.37 -23.10 -4.01
CA ALA A 230 11.30 -23.82 -3.14
C ALA A 230 12.78 -23.74 -3.54
N ASP A 231 13.11 -23.10 -4.67
CA ASP A 231 14.50 -23.00 -5.11
C ASP A 231 15.33 -22.09 -4.18
N ALA A 232 16.64 -22.36 -4.14
CA ALA A 232 17.54 -21.71 -3.19
C ALA A 232 17.61 -20.18 -3.35
N ILE A 233 17.49 -19.67 -4.58
CA ILE A 233 17.59 -18.22 -4.84
C ILE A 233 16.31 -17.54 -4.36
N THR A 234 15.13 -18.08 -4.65
CA THR A 234 13.87 -17.52 -4.15
C THR A 234 13.82 -17.55 -2.61
N GLN A 235 14.21 -18.66 -1.98
CA GLN A 235 14.23 -18.74 -0.51
C GLN A 235 15.19 -17.72 0.12
N ALA A 236 16.37 -17.54 -0.46
CA ALA A 236 17.31 -16.51 -0.03
C ALA A 236 16.72 -15.09 -0.22
N ALA A 237 16.12 -14.81 -1.38
CA ALA A 237 15.48 -13.52 -1.68
C ALA A 237 14.35 -13.18 -0.69
N VAL A 238 13.49 -14.15 -0.38
CA VAL A 238 12.40 -13.98 0.61
C VAL A 238 12.95 -13.66 1.99
N LYS A 239 14.00 -14.37 2.42
CA LYS A 239 14.66 -14.10 3.70
C LYS A 239 15.27 -12.70 3.72
N THR A 240 16.01 -12.33 2.67
CA THR A 240 16.64 -11.00 2.57
C THR A 240 15.60 -9.89 2.54
N LEU A 241 14.49 -10.07 1.83
CA LEU A 241 13.38 -9.11 1.84
C LEU A 241 12.79 -8.98 3.26
N ALA A 242 12.61 -10.09 3.99
CA ALA A 242 12.15 -10.03 5.38
C ALA A 242 13.14 -9.27 6.29
N ASP A 243 14.45 -9.48 6.12
CA ASP A 243 15.49 -8.76 6.86
C ASP A 243 15.48 -7.25 6.53
N ILE A 244 15.30 -6.88 5.25
CA ILE A 244 15.13 -5.49 4.82
C ILE A 244 13.91 -4.87 5.50
N LEU A 245 12.75 -5.53 5.46
CA LEU A 245 11.52 -5.01 6.06
C LEU A 245 11.61 -4.88 7.59
N ALA A 246 12.48 -5.67 8.24
CA ALA A 246 12.69 -5.58 9.68
C ALA A 246 13.65 -4.44 10.09
N SER A 247 14.51 -3.95 9.19
CA SER A 247 15.66 -3.12 9.57
C SER A 247 15.97 -1.94 8.64
N SER A 248 15.22 -1.75 7.55
CA SER A 248 15.47 -0.69 6.58
C SER A 248 15.41 0.69 7.23
N GLU A 249 16.43 1.49 6.99
CA GLU A 249 16.52 2.89 7.44
C GLU A 249 15.50 3.82 6.74
N TYR A 250 14.88 3.34 5.66
CA TYR A 250 13.91 4.09 4.86
C TYR A 250 12.45 3.88 5.31
N VAL A 251 12.25 3.15 6.42
CA VAL A 251 10.92 2.96 7.00
C VAL A 251 10.42 4.26 7.63
N LEU A 252 9.26 4.74 7.14
CA LEU A 252 8.60 5.93 7.65
C LEU A 252 7.49 5.53 8.63
N ASN A 253 7.57 6.02 9.86
CA ASN A 253 6.56 5.75 10.88
C ASN A 253 5.53 6.89 10.89
N ALA A 254 4.26 6.55 10.70
CA ALA A 254 3.15 7.48 10.65
C ALA A 254 2.12 7.16 11.74
N HIS A 255 1.65 8.18 12.45
CA HIS A 255 0.48 8.07 13.31
C HIS A 255 -0.60 9.02 12.77
N LEU A 256 -1.61 8.47 12.11
CA LEU A 256 -2.68 9.25 11.50
C LEU A 256 -3.66 9.70 12.58
N ARG A 257 -3.80 11.02 12.73
CA ARG A 257 -4.79 11.66 13.60
C ARG A 257 -6.10 11.92 12.85
N PRO A 258 -7.22 12.17 13.53
CA PRO A 258 -8.46 12.56 12.89
C PRO A 258 -8.23 13.70 11.88
N GLY A 259 -8.71 13.54 10.65
CA GLY A 259 -8.53 14.51 9.56
C GLY A 259 -7.29 14.26 8.70
N MET A 260 -6.40 13.32 9.08
CA MET A 260 -5.27 12.90 8.25
C MET A 260 -5.61 11.67 7.40
N GLY A 261 -4.92 11.50 6.28
CA GLY A 261 -5.01 10.25 5.53
C GLY A 261 -3.82 9.95 4.62
N LEU A 262 -3.54 8.66 4.44
CA LEU A 262 -2.54 8.15 3.51
C LEU A 262 -3.14 8.01 2.11
N LEU A 263 -2.41 8.49 1.11
CA LEU A 263 -2.63 8.31 -0.32
C LEU A 263 -1.39 7.61 -0.87
N CYS A 264 -1.51 6.44 -1.48
CA CYS A 264 -0.32 5.75 -1.97
C CYS A 264 -0.58 4.85 -3.18
N ASN A 265 0.50 4.56 -3.91
CA ASN A 265 0.54 3.55 -4.98
C ASN A 265 0.68 2.14 -4.39
N ASN A 266 -0.20 1.82 -3.42
CA ASN A 266 -0.27 0.55 -2.69
C ASN A 266 1.08 0.11 -2.07
N VAL A 267 1.77 1.02 -1.39
CA VAL A 267 3.08 0.78 -0.76
C VAL A 267 3.01 -0.25 0.36
N LEU A 268 4.17 -0.80 0.77
CA LEU A 268 4.25 -1.71 1.91
C LEU A 268 3.86 -0.98 3.19
N HIS A 269 3.02 -1.62 4.01
CA HIS A 269 2.60 -1.04 5.27
C HIS A 269 2.34 -2.09 6.36
N THR A 270 2.44 -1.62 7.61
CA THR A 270 2.06 -2.35 8.81
C THR A 270 1.03 -1.57 9.61
N ARG A 271 0.54 -2.17 10.69
CA ARG A 271 -0.16 -1.47 11.78
C ARG A 271 0.30 -2.07 13.11
N SER A 272 0.74 -1.25 14.04
CA SER A 272 1.02 -1.72 15.41
C SER A 272 -0.26 -2.14 16.14
N ALA A 273 -0.11 -2.87 17.26
CA ALA A 273 -1.25 -3.12 18.15
C ALA A 273 -1.80 -1.80 18.69
N PHE A 274 -3.06 -1.79 19.08
CA PHE A 274 -3.70 -0.60 19.66
C PHE A 274 -4.71 -0.95 20.74
N THR A 275 -5.09 0.05 21.51
CA THR A 275 -6.12 -0.04 22.54
C THR A 275 -7.11 1.09 22.32
N ASP A 276 -8.40 0.76 22.32
CA ASP A 276 -9.48 1.74 22.27
C ASP A 276 -9.93 2.13 23.69
N SER A 277 -10.59 3.29 23.81
CA SER A 277 -11.35 3.70 24.98
C SER A 277 -12.79 4.06 24.58
N THR A 278 -13.63 4.41 25.56
CA THR A 278 -14.99 4.89 25.26
C THR A 278 -15.00 6.22 24.49
N ALA A 279 -13.95 7.03 24.64
CA ALA A 279 -13.79 8.29 23.93
C ALA A 279 -13.03 8.14 22.61
N HIS A 280 -12.05 7.23 22.56
CA HIS A 280 -11.17 7.02 21.40
C HIS A 280 -11.33 5.58 20.88
N ARG A 281 -12.34 5.38 20.04
CA ARG A 281 -12.54 4.11 19.31
C ARG A 281 -12.11 4.26 17.86
N ARG A 282 -11.06 3.55 17.48
CA ARG A 282 -10.43 3.67 16.16
C ARG A 282 -11.40 3.40 15.01
N LEU A 283 -11.47 4.33 14.07
CA LEU A 283 -12.20 4.22 12.81
C LEU A 283 -11.37 4.81 11.67
N LEU A 284 -11.03 3.97 10.69
CA LEU A 284 -10.47 4.42 9.42
C LEU A 284 -11.39 4.07 8.25
N TYR A 285 -11.41 4.92 7.22
CA TYR A 285 -12.01 4.58 5.93
C TYR A 285 -10.92 4.20 4.95
N ARG A 286 -11.03 3.01 4.37
CA ARG A 286 -10.02 2.48 3.45
C ARG A 286 -10.59 2.25 2.06
N GLY A 287 -9.92 2.78 1.05
CA GLY A 287 -10.18 2.51 -0.36
C GLY A 287 -9.05 1.71 -1.00
N ARG A 288 -9.42 0.79 -1.88
CA ARG A 288 -8.48 -0.05 -2.65
C ARG A 288 -8.86 0.02 -4.12
N TYR A 289 -7.95 0.47 -4.97
CA TYR A 289 -8.27 0.86 -6.33
C TYR A 289 -7.45 0.07 -7.34
N TYR A 290 -8.07 -0.26 -8.46
CA TYR A 290 -7.37 -0.79 -9.64
C TYR A 290 -6.64 0.32 -10.41
N ASP A 291 -6.78 1.57 -10.00
CA ASP A 291 -6.08 2.73 -10.53
C ASP A 291 -4.86 3.07 -9.67
N ARG A 292 -3.86 3.68 -10.32
CA ARG A 292 -2.72 4.32 -9.66
C ARG A 292 -3.01 5.81 -9.45
N LEU A 293 -2.36 6.45 -8.49
CA LEU A 293 -2.48 7.91 -8.31
C LEU A 293 -2.08 8.64 -9.58
N ARG A 294 -2.86 9.67 -9.93
CA ARG A 294 -2.62 10.56 -11.05
C ARG A 294 -2.74 12.01 -10.61
N PHE A 295 -1.83 12.84 -11.11
CA PHE A 295 -1.74 14.27 -10.81
C PHE A 295 -1.77 15.14 -12.07
N ASP A 296 -1.96 14.50 -13.23
CA ASP A 296 -2.05 15.11 -14.56
C ASP A 296 -3.49 15.37 -15.01
N LEU A 297 -4.46 15.11 -14.13
CA LEU A 297 -5.87 15.37 -14.35
C LEU A 297 -6.11 16.87 -14.23
N GLY A 298 -5.96 17.60 -15.33
CA GLY A 298 -6.38 19.01 -15.38
C GLY A 298 -7.82 19.14 -14.87
N HIS A 299 -8.08 20.14 -14.03
CA HIS A 299 -9.42 20.40 -13.49
C HIS A 299 -10.41 20.50 -14.67
N LEU A 300 -11.27 19.48 -14.83
CA LEU A 300 -12.43 19.53 -15.72
C LEU A 300 -13.53 20.37 -15.07
#